data_AF-A0A1X7U1N2-F1
#
_entry.id   AF-A0A1X7U1N2-F1
#
_cell.length_a   1.000
_cell.length_b   1.000
_cell.length_c   1.000
_cell.angle_alpha   90.00
_cell.angle_beta   90.00
_cell.angle_gamma   90.00
#
_symmetry.space_group_name_H-M   'P 1'
#
loop_
_entity.id
_entity.type
_entity.pdbx_description
1 polymer ?
#
loop_
_entity_poly.entity_id
_entity_poly.type
_entity_poly.pdbx_seq_one_letter_code
_entity_poly.pdbx_strand_id
1 'polypeptide(L)'
;FLSEEFQPRICITHANHVTHLAGPLHDHIAMMYGIVRDSILNQSQFFHVTEGLAPDIMHDILEGALQYETKESLIYVTQKRRLISLSFLNQQIESFLNGYCDSSNKPSIITLTSHDHSLKQSATQMWCLAKLLPLLVGKFIPVGEPHWKNLLLLLTIVEYVFGPVTSEDVVPYLKDLTREHHKNLSALPLCFFSS
;
A
#
# COMPACT_ATOMS: atom_id res chain seq x y z
N PHE A 1 5.97 -14.57 -4.31
CA PHE A 1 6.56 -13.65 -5.29
C PHE A 1 7.77 -13.00 -4.65
N LEU A 2 8.97 -13.35 -5.11
CA LEU A 2 10.19 -12.64 -4.76
C LEU A 2 10.45 -11.55 -5.83
N SER A 3 11.04 -10.43 -5.46
CA SER A 3 11.36 -9.36 -6.42
C SER A 3 12.29 -9.83 -7.55
N GLU A 4 13.11 -10.84 -7.26
CA GLU A 4 14.07 -11.47 -8.19
C GLU A 4 13.37 -12.33 -9.26
N GLU A 5 12.13 -12.75 -9.03
CA GLU A 5 11.31 -13.51 -9.98
C GLU A 5 10.56 -12.58 -10.95
N PHE A 6 10.43 -11.29 -10.61
CA PHE A 6 9.78 -10.31 -11.46
C PHE A 6 10.72 -9.90 -12.60
N GLN A 7 10.35 -10.24 -13.83
CA GLN A 7 11.08 -9.82 -15.02
C GLN A 7 10.48 -8.50 -15.52
N PRO A 8 11.18 -7.36 -15.34
CA PRO A 8 10.68 -6.08 -15.82
C PRO A 8 10.59 -6.09 -17.35
N ARG A 9 9.54 -5.45 -17.87
CA ARG A 9 9.36 -5.28 -19.30
C ARG A 9 10.41 -4.30 -19.81
N ILE A 10 11.13 -4.68 -20.86
CA ILE A 10 12.12 -3.84 -21.55
C ILE A 10 11.56 -3.36 -22.90
N CYS A 11 12.19 -2.36 -23.52
CA CYS A 11 11.75 -1.79 -24.80
C CYS A 11 11.50 -2.88 -25.87
N ILE A 12 12.38 -3.87 -25.96
CA ILE A 12 12.28 -4.97 -26.92
C ILE A 12 11.03 -5.81 -26.68
N THR A 13 10.79 -6.23 -25.43
CA THR A 13 9.63 -7.08 -25.11
C THR A 13 8.33 -6.30 -25.22
N HIS A 14 8.35 -5.00 -24.92
CA HIS A 14 7.20 -4.12 -25.15
C HIS A 14 6.86 -3.97 -26.63
N ALA A 15 7.85 -3.71 -27.49
CA ALA A 15 7.64 -3.62 -28.93
C ALA A 15 7.02 -4.90 -29.49
N ASN A 16 7.50 -6.07 -29.06
CA ASN A 16 6.91 -7.36 -29.44
C ASN A 16 5.45 -7.50 -29.00
N HIS A 17 5.09 -7.05 -27.80
CA HIS A 17 3.68 -7.09 -27.38
C HIS A 17 2.81 -6.12 -28.19
N VAL A 18 3.34 -4.94 -28.53
CA VAL A 18 2.64 -3.92 -29.32
C VAL A 18 2.31 -4.41 -30.74
N THR A 19 3.21 -5.15 -31.39
CA THR A 19 2.95 -5.69 -32.75
C THR A 19 1.76 -6.66 -32.78
N HIS A 20 1.47 -7.33 -31.65
CA HIS A 20 0.37 -8.28 -31.53
C HIS A 20 -0.99 -7.63 -31.19
N LEU A 21 -1.03 -6.33 -30.87
CA LEU A 21 -2.28 -5.63 -30.50
C LEU A 21 -3.26 -5.45 -31.66
N ALA A 22 -2.79 -5.49 -32.91
CA ALA A 22 -3.63 -5.40 -34.11
C ALA A 22 -4.16 -6.77 -34.57
N GLY A 23 -3.79 -7.85 -33.88
CA GLY A 23 -4.11 -9.22 -34.25
C GLY A 23 -5.05 -9.93 -33.27
N PRO A 24 -5.29 -11.24 -33.48
CA PRO A 24 -6.19 -12.05 -32.63
C PRO A 24 -5.69 -12.21 -31.19
N LEU A 25 -4.45 -11.78 -30.90
CA LEU A 25 -3.85 -11.86 -29.57
C LEU A 25 -4.13 -10.63 -28.70
N HIS A 26 -4.89 -9.64 -29.19
CA HIS A 26 -5.21 -8.41 -28.46
C HIS A 26 -5.67 -8.67 -27.02
N ASP A 27 -6.73 -9.47 -26.83
CA ASP A 27 -7.30 -9.73 -25.51
C ASP A 27 -6.32 -10.46 -24.59
N HIS A 28 -5.52 -11.38 -25.13
CA HIS A 28 -4.50 -12.09 -24.37
C HIS A 28 -3.41 -11.13 -23.87
N ILE A 29 -2.94 -10.24 -24.74
CA ILE A 29 -1.91 -9.24 -24.40
C ILE A 29 -2.45 -8.23 -23.39
N ALA A 30 -3.69 -7.76 -23.56
CA ALA A 30 -4.35 -6.84 -22.65
C ALA A 30 -4.53 -7.46 -21.25
N MET A 31 -4.95 -8.73 -21.17
CA MET A 31 -5.17 -9.41 -19.90
C MET A 31 -3.86 -9.80 -19.19
N MET A 32 -2.91 -10.39 -19.92
CA MET A 32 -1.66 -10.91 -19.34
C MET A 32 -0.68 -9.79 -18.98
N TYR A 33 -0.61 -8.75 -19.82
CA TYR A 33 0.41 -7.71 -19.71
C TYR A 33 -0.16 -6.31 -19.48
N GLY A 34 -1.49 -6.13 -19.48
CA GLY A 34 -2.10 -4.81 -19.30
C GLY A 34 -1.85 -3.83 -20.44
N ILE A 35 -1.46 -4.31 -21.64
CA ILE A 35 -1.19 -3.46 -22.80
C ILE A 35 -2.41 -3.44 -23.70
N VAL A 36 -3.06 -2.28 -23.82
CA VAL A 36 -4.24 -2.09 -24.68
C VAL A 36 -3.91 -1.34 -25.96
N ARG A 37 -2.88 -0.49 -25.93
CA ARG A 37 -2.42 0.32 -27.06
C ARG A 37 -0.95 0.70 -26.88
N ASP A 38 -0.31 1.08 -27.98
CA ASP A 38 0.97 1.78 -27.92
C ASP A 38 0.78 3.21 -27.40
N SER A 39 1.70 3.66 -26.55
CA SER A 39 1.66 5.01 -26.00
C SER A 39 2.31 5.97 -26.97
N ILE A 40 1.61 7.06 -27.32
CA ILE A 40 2.18 8.13 -28.16
C ILE A 40 3.45 8.74 -27.53
N LEU A 41 3.59 8.63 -26.20
CA LEU A 41 4.76 9.15 -25.48
C LEU A 41 6.02 8.34 -25.76
N ASN A 42 5.92 7.10 -26.25
CA ASN A 42 7.07 6.29 -26.67
C ASN A 42 7.85 6.90 -27.85
N GLN A 43 7.26 7.89 -28.55
CA GLN A 43 7.93 8.64 -29.62
C GLN A 43 8.79 9.79 -29.08
N SER A 44 8.76 10.07 -27.77
CA SER A 44 9.56 11.10 -27.14
C SER A 44 11.03 10.68 -27.06
N GLN A 45 11.95 11.63 -27.27
CA GLN A 45 13.40 11.37 -27.20
C GLN A 45 13.87 10.96 -25.80
N PHE A 46 13.16 11.37 -24.75
CA PHE A 46 13.59 11.21 -23.35
C PHE A 46 12.61 10.40 -22.50
N PHE A 47 11.63 9.74 -23.12
CA PHE A 47 10.63 8.97 -22.39
C PHE A 47 10.19 7.74 -23.17
N HIS A 48 10.18 6.59 -22.49
CA HIS A 48 9.54 5.38 -22.96
C HIS A 48 8.83 4.70 -21.78
N VAL A 49 7.65 4.11 -22.01
CA VAL A 49 6.82 3.52 -20.94
C VAL A 49 7.50 2.37 -20.19
N THR A 50 8.53 1.75 -20.77
CA THR A 50 9.33 0.70 -20.09
C THR A 50 10.53 1.24 -19.35
N GLU A 51 10.90 2.50 -19.57
CA GLU A 51 12.11 3.12 -19.01
C GLU A 51 11.78 4.19 -17.96
N GLY A 52 10.49 4.52 -17.76
CA GLY A 52 10.15 5.82 -17.17
C GLY A 52 8.81 5.97 -16.46
N LEU A 53 8.24 4.93 -15.86
CA LEU A 53 7.28 5.17 -14.77
C LEU A 53 7.98 4.83 -13.46
N ALA A 54 8.46 5.88 -12.78
CA ALA A 54 8.87 5.75 -11.39
C ALA A 54 7.67 5.17 -10.61
N PRO A 55 7.89 4.17 -9.73
CA PRO A 55 6.83 3.66 -8.86
C PRO A 55 6.13 4.83 -8.16
N ASP A 56 4.80 4.84 -8.21
CA ASP A 56 4.04 5.90 -7.57
C ASP A 56 3.83 5.48 -6.12
N ILE A 57 4.78 5.87 -5.26
CA ILE A 57 4.74 5.52 -3.85
C ILE A 57 3.45 5.97 -3.15
N MET A 58 2.75 6.99 -3.66
CA MET A 58 1.46 7.38 -3.08
C MET A 58 0.39 6.34 -3.41
N HIS A 59 0.28 5.93 -4.67
CA HIS A 59 -0.73 4.94 -5.07
C HIS A 59 -0.35 3.52 -4.65
N ASP A 60 0.91 3.12 -4.85
CA ASP A 60 1.40 1.77 -4.57
C ASP A 60 1.41 1.47 -3.07
N ILE A 61 1.89 2.42 -2.26
CA ILE A 61 2.04 2.24 -0.81
C ILE A 61 0.87 2.84 -0.06
N LEU A 62 0.59 4.14 -0.20
CA LEU A 62 -0.41 4.80 0.66
C LEU A 62 -1.82 4.36 0.32
N GLU A 63 -2.20 4.35 -0.96
CA GLU A 63 -3.54 3.94 -1.38
C GLU A 63 -3.68 2.44 -1.60
N GLY A 64 -2.56 1.74 -1.81
CA GLY A 64 -2.48 0.29 -1.95
C GLY A 64 -2.20 -0.41 -0.63
N ALA A 65 -0.94 -0.80 -0.41
CA ALA A 65 -0.53 -1.71 0.66
C ALA A 65 -0.93 -1.22 2.07
N LEU A 66 -0.74 0.07 2.35
CA LEU A 66 -1.00 0.68 3.66
C LEU A 66 -2.49 0.75 3.97
N GLN A 67 -3.34 1.13 3.01
CA GLN A 67 -4.79 1.08 3.20
C GLN A 67 -5.27 -0.34 3.45
N TYR A 68 -4.82 -1.29 2.63
CA TYR A 68 -5.20 -2.69 2.74
C TYR A 68 -4.89 -3.24 4.14
N GLU A 69 -3.63 -3.16 4.57
CA GLU A 69 -3.21 -3.79 5.83
C GLU A 69 -3.73 -3.05 7.05
N THR A 70 -3.86 -1.72 6.97
CA THR A 70 -4.51 -0.96 8.04
C THR A 70 -5.96 -1.41 8.19
N LYS A 71 -6.70 -1.59 7.09
CA LYS A 71 -8.09 -2.07 7.15
C LYS A 71 -8.19 -3.44 7.81
N GLU A 72 -7.34 -4.38 7.40
CA GLU A 72 -7.28 -5.72 7.96
C GLU A 72 -6.97 -5.70 9.46
N SER A 73 -5.96 -4.93 9.85
CA SER A 73 -5.58 -4.75 11.25
C SER A 73 -6.73 -4.16 12.06
N LEU A 74 -7.44 -3.16 11.51
CA LEU A 74 -8.59 -2.54 12.16
C LEU A 74 -9.77 -3.50 12.32
N ILE A 75 -10.10 -4.29 11.29
CA ILE A 75 -11.13 -5.34 11.38
C ILE A 75 -10.76 -6.36 12.47
N TYR A 76 -9.49 -6.79 12.49
CA TYR A 76 -9.01 -7.75 13.47
C TYR A 76 -9.16 -7.21 14.90
N VAL A 77 -8.63 -6.02 15.19
CA VAL A 77 -8.65 -5.47 16.56
C VAL A 77 -10.04 -5.04 17.01
N THR A 78 -10.90 -4.57 16.10
CA THR A 78 -12.24 -4.07 16.46
C THR A 78 -13.33 -5.14 16.46
N GLN A 79 -13.33 -6.03 15.46
CA GLN A 79 -14.44 -6.98 15.25
C GLN A 79 -14.10 -8.39 15.74
N LYS A 80 -12.90 -8.89 15.42
CA LYS A 80 -12.48 -10.27 15.76
C LYS A 80 -12.02 -10.37 17.22
N ARG A 81 -11.08 -9.51 17.64
CA ARG A 81 -10.54 -9.49 19.02
C ARG A 81 -11.29 -8.56 19.95
N ARG A 82 -12.01 -7.56 19.41
CA ARG A 82 -12.79 -6.58 20.17
C ARG A 82 -11.98 -5.88 21.26
N LEU A 83 -10.73 -5.54 20.96
CA LEU A 83 -9.82 -4.82 21.86
C LEU A 83 -10.25 -3.36 22.04
N ILE A 84 -10.77 -2.77 20.97
CA ILE A 84 -11.33 -1.41 20.91
C ILE A 84 -12.60 -1.43 20.06
N SER A 85 -13.48 -0.45 20.23
CA SER A 85 -14.63 -0.28 19.31
C SER A 85 -14.25 0.64 18.14
N LEU A 86 -14.91 0.45 16.99
CA LEU A 86 -14.77 1.36 15.85
C LEU A 86 -15.24 2.79 16.21
N SER A 87 -16.28 2.91 17.03
CA SER A 87 -16.75 4.20 17.54
C SER A 87 -15.69 4.92 18.37
N PHE A 88 -15.00 4.19 19.25
CA PHE A 88 -13.90 4.72 20.05
C PHE A 88 -12.75 5.21 19.15
N LEU A 89 -12.35 4.41 18.16
CA LEU A 89 -11.31 4.82 17.20
C LEU A 89 -11.68 6.10 16.46
N ASN A 90 -12.89 6.18 15.92
CA ASN A 90 -13.35 7.37 15.20
C ASN A 90 -13.42 8.60 16.12
N GLN A 91 -13.83 8.43 17.38
CA GLN A 91 -13.78 9.51 18.37
C GLN A 91 -12.34 9.98 18.63
N GLN A 92 -11.37 9.05 18.75
CA GLN A 92 -9.96 9.42 18.94
C GLN A 92 -9.44 10.21 17.73
N ILE A 93 -9.73 9.77 16.49
CA ILE A 93 -9.35 10.46 15.25
C ILE A 93 -9.98 11.86 15.19
N GLU A 94 -11.26 11.99 15.55
CA GLU A 94 -11.96 13.27 15.51
C GLU A 94 -11.40 14.26 16.54
N SER A 95 -11.10 13.78 17.75
CA SER A 95 -10.61 14.57 18.87
C SER A 95 -9.13 14.95 18.78
N PHE A 96 -8.35 14.27 17.93
CA PHE A 96 -6.94 14.58 17.78
C PHE A 96 -6.77 15.98 17.19
N LEU A 97 -5.96 16.80 17.86
CA LEU A 97 -5.70 18.18 17.46
C LEU A 97 -4.80 18.18 16.23
N ASN A 98 -5.41 18.17 15.05
CA ASN A 98 -4.68 18.47 13.82
C ASN A 98 -4.33 19.95 13.85
N GLY A 99 -3.03 20.28 13.78
CA GLY A 99 -2.58 21.67 13.69
C GLY A 99 -3.22 22.37 12.49
N TYR A 100 -3.33 23.70 12.53
CA TYR A 100 -3.98 24.51 11.49
C TYR A 100 -3.51 24.15 10.06
N CYS A 101 -2.23 23.76 9.92
CA CYS A 101 -1.60 23.36 8.66
C CYS A 101 -1.99 21.95 8.15
N ASP A 102 -2.44 21.05 9.02
CA ASP A 102 -2.79 19.65 8.69
C ASP A 102 -4.30 19.40 8.66
N SER A 103 -5.10 20.47 8.74
CA SER A 103 -6.56 20.38 8.75
C SER A 103 -7.13 19.74 7.48
N SER A 104 -6.50 19.95 6.32
CA SER A 104 -6.87 19.33 5.04
C SER A 104 -6.48 17.85 4.93
N ASN A 105 -5.52 17.39 5.73
CA ASN A 105 -5.05 16.01 5.74
C ASN A 105 -5.73 15.16 6.83
N LYS A 106 -6.72 15.72 7.52
CA LYS A 106 -7.44 15.01 8.58
C LYS A 106 -8.03 13.72 8.02
N PRO A 107 -7.75 12.56 8.67
CA PRO A 107 -8.36 11.31 8.26
C PRO A 107 -9.87 11.40 8.30
N SER A 108 -10.52 10.88 7.26
CA SER A 108 -11.97 10.73 7.22
C SER A 108 -12.41 9.68 8.23
N ILE A 109 -13.69 9.73 8.64
CA ILE A 109 -14.31 8.70 9.49
C ILE A 109 -14.08 7.32 8.87
N ILE A 110 -13.57 6.40 9.67
CA ILE A 110 -13.28 5.05 9.23
C ILE A 110 -14.57 4.23 9.22
N THR A 111 -14.82 3.58 8.08
CA THR A 111 -15.90 2.61 7.89
C THR A 111 -15.30 1.27 7.46
N LEU A 112 -15.73 0.19 8.09
CA LEU A 112 -15.21 -1.18 7.84
C LEU A 112 -16.29 -2.10 7.23
N THR A 113 -17.34 -1.51 6.66
CA THR A 113 -18.50 -2.24 6.13
C THR A 113 -18.38 -2.55 4.64
N SER A 114 -17.47 -1.90 3.93
CA SER A 114 -17.26 -2.17 2.51
C SER A 114 -16.45 -3.45 2.30
N HIS A 115 -16.87 -4.24 1.31
CA HIS A 115 -16.18 -5.45 0.86
C HIS A 115 -14.91 -5.17 0.04
N ASP A 116 -14.68 -3.91 -0.35
CA ASP A 116 -13.43 -3.49 -0.97
C ASP A 116 -12.27 -3.50 0.04
N HIS A 117 -11.06 -3.26 -0.43
CA HIS A 117 -9.89 -3.12 0.43
C HIS A 117 -9.59 -1.68 0.85
N SER A 118 -10.44 -0.73 0.45
CA SER A 118 -10.21 0.69 0.69
C SER A 118 -10.73 1.13 2.05
N LEU A 119 -10.01 2.07 2.66
CA LEU A 119 -10.47 2.85 3.82
C LEU A 119 -11.11 4.18 3.42
N LYS A 120 -11.26 4.44 2.12
CA LYS A 120 -11.76 5.70 1.54
C LYS A 120 -10.99 6.93 2.04
N GLN A 121 -9.68 6.77 2.21
CA GLN A 121 -8.76 7.85 2.51
C GLN A 121 -8.04 8.25 1.21
N SER A 122 -7.74 9.53 1.03
CA SER A 122 -6.71 9.93 0.05
C SER A 122 -5.33 9.48 0.52
N ALA A 123 -4.33 9.50 -0.36
CA ALA A 123 -2.94 9.23 0.03
C ALA A 123 -2.47 10.06 1.24
N THR A 124 -2.75 11.37 1.26
CA THR A 124 -2.35 12.27 2.36
C THR A 124 -3.09 11.99 3.67
N GLN A 125 -4.38 11.66 3.58
CA GLN A 125 -5.17 11.25 4.75
C GLN A 125 -4.69 9.91 5.30
N MET A 126 -4.33 8.96 4.44
CA MET A 126 -3.79 7.67 4.86
C MET A 126 -2.43 7.83 5.53
N TRP A 127 -1.56 8.68 4.98
CA TRP A 127 -0.28 9.03 5.60
C TRP A 127 -0.45 9.62 7.01
N CYS A 128 -1.41 10.55 7.16
CA CYS A 128 -1.73 11.13 8.46
C CYS A 128 -2.26 10.06 9.43
N LEU A 129 -3.23 9.26 9.00
CA LEU A 129 -3.81 8.18 9.80
C LEU A 129 -2.74 7.19 10.27
N ALA A 130 -1.87 6.75 9.37
CA ALA A 130 -0.82 5.78 9.64
C ALA A 130 0.13 6.23 10.77
N LYS A 131 0.50 7.51 10.78
CA LYS A 131 1.35 8.09 11.84
C LYS A 131 0.62 8.24 13.17
N LEU A 132 -0.66 8.59 13.13
CA LEU A 132 -1.45 8.82 14.34
C LEU A 132 -1.94 7.53 14.99
N LEU A 133 -2.26 6.52 14.18
CA LEU A 133 -2.94 5.31 14.63
C LEU A 133 -2.22 4.60 15.79
N PRO A 134 -0.88 4.39 15.76
CA PRO A 134 -0.15 3.85 16.91
C PRO A 134 -0.29 4.68 18.19
N LEU A 135 -0.32 6.01 18.07
CA LEU A 135 -0.46 6.92 19.21
C LEU A 135 -1.88 6.90 19.79
N LEU A 136 -2.90 6.85 18.92
CA LEU A 136 -4.30 6.91 19.33
C LEU A 136 -4.74 5.65 20.07
N VAL A 137 -4.35 4.47 19.58
CA VAL A 137 -4.90 3.21 20.09
C VAL A 137 -3.86 2.17 20.51
N GLY A 138 -2.57 2.39 20.28
CA GLY A 138 -1.53 1.40 20.55
C GLY A 138 -1.48 0.93 22.01
N LYS A 139 -1.83 1.80 22.97
CA LYS A 139 -1.89 1.44 24.40
C LYS A 139 -2.96 0.41 24.76
N PHE A 140 -3.96 0.22 23.89
CA PHE A 140 -5.02 -0.77 24.08
C PHE A 140 -4.73 -2.10 23.37
N ILE A 141 -3.65 -2.16 22.59
CA ILE A 141 -3.26 -3.36 21.87
C ILE A 141 -2.26 -4.15 22.73
N PRO A 142 -2.50 -5.45 22.97
CA PRO A 142 -1.56 -6.30 23.70
C PRO A 142 -0.18 -6.31 23.05
N VAL A 143 0.87 -6.28 23.88
CA VAL A 143 2.24 -6.44 23.42
C VAL A 143 2.38 -7.79 22.71
N GLY A 144 2.99 -7.77 21.52
CA GLY A 144 3.20 -8.98 20.72
C GLY A 144 2.00 -9.45 19.91
N GLU A 145 0.93 -8.65 19.79
CA GLU A 145 -0.18 -8.95 18.89
C GLU A 145 0.33 -9.02 17.42
N PRO A 146 0.20 -10.17 16.74
CA PRO A 146 0.82 -10.38 15.42
C PRO A 146 0.37 -9.43 14.31
N HIS A 147 -0.93 -9.12 14.20
CA HIS A 147 -1.44 -8.22 13.15
C HIS A 147 -0.89 -6.81 13.36
N TRP A 148 -0.95 -6.31 14.58
CA TRP A 148 -0.44 -5.01 14.96
C TRP A 148 1.07 -4.91 14.79
N LYS A 149 1.82 -5.95 15.18
CA LYS A 149 3.28 -5.98 15.01
C LYS A 149 3.65 -5.88 13.53
N ASN A 150 2.92 -6.57 12.65
CA ASN A 150 3.17 -6.50 11.22
C ASN A 150 2.80 -5.13 10.62
N LEU A 151 1.70 -4.53 11.07
CA LEU A 151 1.35 -3.17 10.70
C LEU A 151 2.44 -2.17 11.11
N LEU A 152 2.97 -2.26 12.33
CA LEU A 152 4.07 -1.40 12.78
C LEU A 152 5.35 -1.59 11.94
N LEU A 153 5.62 -2.83 11.49
CA LEU A 153 6.70 -3.12 10.57
C LEU A 153 6.46 -2.47 9.20
N LEU A 154 5.23 -2.51 8.67
CA LEU A 154 4.86 -1.77 7.46
C LEU A 154 5.08 -0.26 7.65
N LEU A 155 4.64 0.31 8.76
CA LEU A 155 4.84 1.73 9.06
C LEU A 155 6.34 2.10 9.08
N THR A 156 7.18 1.21 9.59
CA THR A 156 8.64 1.39 9.58
C THR A 156 9.19 1.40 8.15
N ILE A 157 8.76 0.47 7.29
CA ILE A 157 9.14 0.43 5.87
C ILE A 157 8.71 1.73 5.17
N VAL A 158 7.48 2.15 5.43
CA VAL A 158 6.86 3.36 4.89
C VAL A 158 7.65 4.61 5.30
N GLU A 159 8.13 4.70 6.54
CA GLU A 159 9.01 5.79 6.98
C GLU A 159 10.34 5.84 6.23
N TYR A 160 10.97 4.69 5.97
CA TYR A 160 12.20 4.63 5.17
C TYR A 160 11.97 5.05 3.72
N VAL A 161 10.87 4.60 3.09
CA VAL A 161 10.57 4.91 1.68
C VAL A 161 10.29 6.40 1.48
N PHE A 162 9.58 7.03 2.40
CA PHE A 162 9.24 8.46 2.34
C PHE A 162 10.27 9.35 3.02
N GLY A 163 11.39 8.79 3.47
CA GLY A 163 12.50 9.54 4.03
C GLY A 163 13.10 10.50 2.98
N PRO A 164 13.36 11.77 3.33
CA PRO A 164 13.90 12.74 2.38
C PRO A 164 15.34 12.44 1.95
N VAL A 165 16.07 11.67 2.77
CA VAL A 165 17.46 11.27 2.56
C VAL A 165 17.63 9.84 3.07
N THR A 166 18.29 9.00 2.28
CA THR A 166 18.49 7.58 2.58
C THR A 166 19.96 7.21 2.33
N SER A 167 20.57 6.48 3.27
CA SER A 167 21.93 5.92 3.10
C SER A 167 21.88 4.68 2.21
N GLU A 168 22.96 4.38 1.48
CA GLU A 168 23.07 3.14 0.68
C GLU A 168 22.87 1.88 1.54
N ASP A 169 23.29 1.91 2.81
CA ASP A 169 23.11 0.80 3.77
C ASP A 169 21.64 0.52 4.10
N VAL A 170 20.74 1.50 3.91
CA VAL A 170 19.30 1.32 4.15
C VAL A 170 18.67 0.45 3.06
N VAL A 171 19.24 0.41 1.85
CA VAL A 171 18.69 -0.39 0.73
C VAL A 171 18.64 -1.89 1.05
N PRO A 172 19.74 -2.57 1.45
CA PRO A 172 19.69 -3.97 1.83
C PRO A 172 18.82 -4.18 3.08
N TYR A 173 18.84 -3.25 4.04
CA TYR A 173 18.01 -3.33 5.23
C TYR A 173 16.51 -3.27 4.91
N LEU A 174 16.09 -2.36 4.03
CA LEU A 174 14.70 -2.23 3.57
C LEU A 174 14.24 -3.49 2.81
N LYS A 175 15.15 -4.14 2.06
CA LYS A 175 14.88 -5.43 1.41
C LYS A 175 14.58 -6.51 2.45
N ASP A 176 15.34 -6.56 3.54
CA ASP A 176 15.12 -7.52 4.62
C ASP A 176 13.84 -7.22 5.41
N LEU A 177 13.55 -5.95 5.72
CA LEU A 177 12.29 -5.53 6.37
C LEU A 177 11.08 -5.92 5.52
N THR A 178 11.12 -5.64 4.21
CA THR A 178 10.04 -6.00 3.28
C THR A 178 9.84 -7.51 3.20
N ARG A 179 10.94 -8.28 3.19
CA ARG A 179 10.88 -9.74 3.20
C ARG A 179 10.25 -10.27 4.49
N GLU A 180 10.66 -9.74 5.64
CA GLU A 180 10.11 -10.11 6.95
C GLU A 180 8.61 -9.78 7.01
N HIS A 181 8.24 -8.58 6.59
CA HIS A 181 6.86 -8.11 6.54
C HIS A 181 5.97 -9.03 5.69
N HIS A 182 6.37 -9.35 4.45
CA HIS A 182 5.59 -10.24 3.60
C HIS A 182 5.47 -11.65 4.17
N LYS A 183 6.55 -12.18 4.77
CA LYS A 183 6.54 -13.50 5.41
C LYS A 183 5.53 -13.51 6.56
N ASN A 184 5.58 -12.51 7.43
CA ASN A 184 4.66 -12.38 8.55
C ASN A 184 3.22 -12.22 8.06
N LEU A 185 2.97 -11.33 7.10
CA LEU A 185 1.64 -11.09 6.52
C LEU A 185 1.03 -12.38 5.94
N SER A 186 1.83 -13.19 5.23
CA SER A 186 1.37 -14.46 4.65
C SER A 186 0.99 -15.52 5.69
N ALA A 187 1.51 -15.41 6.91
CA ALA A 187 1.21 -16.31 8.02
C ALA A 187 0.01 -15.83 8.86
N LEU A 188 -0.45 -14.58 8.66
CA LEU A 188 -1.59 -14.04 9.38
C LEU A 188 -2.91 -14.53 8.76
N PRO A 189 -3.92 -14.86 9.58
CA PRO A 189 -5.26 -15.17 9.07
C PRO A 189 -5.91 -13.88 8.54
N LEU A 190 -6.04 -13.77 7.22
CA LEU A 190 -6.74 -12.64 6.59
C LEU A 190 -8.22 -12.63 6.96
N CYS A 191 -8.73 -11.47 7.38
CA CYS A 191 -10.11 -11.29 7.79
C CYS A 191 -11.07 -11.34 6.60
N PHE A 192 -10.68 -10.84 5.42
CA PHE A 192 -11.53 -10.81 4.22
C PHE A 192 -11.82 -12.18 3.59
N PHE A 193 -11.03 -13.22 3.86
CA PHE A 193 -11.24 -14.56 3.28
C PHE A 193 -11.99 -15.53 4.21
N SER A 194 -12.49 -15.05 5.35
CA SER A 194 -13.07 -15.88 6.42
C SER A 194 -14.60 -15.73 6.59
N SER A 195 -15.31 -15.33 5.54
CA SER A 195 -16.77 -15.18 5.50
C SER A 195 -17.39 -15.92 4.33
#